data_AF-A0A1E5IIA4-F1
#
_entry.id   AF-A0A1E5IIA4-F1
#
_cell.length_a   1.000
_cell.length_b   1.000
_cell.length_c   1.000
_cell.angle_alpha   90.00
_cell.angle_beta   90.00
_cell.angle_gamma   90.00
#
_symmetry.space_group_name_H-M   'P 1'
#
loop_
_entity.id
_entity.type
_entity.pdbx_description
1 polymer ?
#
loop_
_entity_poly.entity_id
_entity_poly.type
_entity_poly.pdbx_seq_one_letter_code
_entity_poly.pdbx_strand_id
1 'polypeptide(L)'
;MSAFDINYGALESLEAPQLQELLGKLIYAECYQYKIPAAYVKVTVPNRTAIKDGGADALVELPKHLSLPAHFPSQKMLFQVKAADVKSLSSELKKEKVKKYIKDGWTYILFCNKFKQEGLNLNEKECFFKKEIQEKLKIPINFYLYDHNKILEWINYYPQVQIWFHRILGRNYCRFMLYDDLLKSQHFKTEFKTNDNLKKLLDYIYNQVSNKKITRIEGQSGTGKTRCVFEAFNRQNNEAVINQSAIMYIQNSADLEKQLTDTINDFIANDKKVIIIADDCPYSLYSNICNILKNKKNKITFISIDYECSENSKADENIVPFPIVDDDVIRDILKGIHKELPKEKIEFLTNISSGNPKMAELLSDSSDLDFSGIIPKDISDKMQKGRGEINQTFTKILRVLSLFYTIEYDKTDEKQLNEIAKIADITPDECLENFNELKDKHLLIQSRYGYHSVIPKVLAYRMILDWFKNTTTKTKKEILLNLSDSMKENLLKQIKNLNNYPEI
;
A
#
# COMPACT_ATOMS: atom_id res chain seq x y z
N MET A 1 -12.63 23.60 -11.98
CA MET A 1 -11.40 22.88 -12.35
C MET A 1 -10.81 22.34 -11.07
N SER A 2 -10.57 21.04 -11.04
CA SER A 2 -9.89 20.37 -9.94
C SER A 2 -8.46 20.89 -9.83
N ALA A 3 -7.88 20.91 -8.64
CA ALA A 3 -6.45 21.21 -8.44
C ALA A 3 -5.53 20.23 -9.20
N PHE A 4 -6.06 19.07 -9.60
CA PHE A 4 -5.34 18.05 -10.35
C PHE A 4 -5.45 18.20 -11.88
N ASP A 5 -6.28 19.11 -12.40
CA ASP A 5 -6.51 19.21 -13.84
C ASP A 5 -5.23 19.55 -14.61
N ILE A 6 -4.95 18.78 -15.66
CA ILE A 6 -3.80 18.97 -16.54
C ILE A 6 -4.12 20.08 -17.53
N ASN A 7 -3.17 21.02 -17.66
CA ASN A 7 -3.26 22.14 -18.60
C ASN A 7 -2.75 21.76 -19.99
N TYR A 8 -3.18 22.53 -21.00
CA TYR A 8 -2.93 22.27 -22.41
C TYR A 8 -1.44 22.06 -22.74
N GLY A 9 -0.56 23.00 -22.38
CA GLY A 9 0.85 22.93 -22.77
C GLY A 9 1.63 21.69 -22.29
N ALA A 10 1.14 20.95 -21.29
CA ALA A 10 1.88 19.85 -20.68
C ALA A 10 1.81 18.53 -21.47
N LEU A 11 0.84 18.34 -22.37
CA LEU A 11 0.70 17.10 -23.14
C LEU A 11 1.61 17.06 -24.37
N GLU A 12 2.00 18.22 -24.92
CA GLU A 12 2.93 18.28 -26.06
C GLU A 12 4.36 17.88 -25.69
N SER A 13 4.75 17.91 -24.41
CA SER A 13 6.10 17.52 -23.98
C SER A 13 6.32 16.02 -23.91
N LEU A 14 5.26 15.21 -24.01
CA LEU A 14 5.39 13.75 -23.94
C LEU A 14 6.04 13.17 -25.20
N GLU A 15 7.01 12.29 -24.96
CA GLU A 15 7.67 11.49 -25.99
C GLU A 15 6.92 10.17 -26.25
N ALA A 16 7.25 9.48 -27.35
CA ALA A 16 6.50 8.30 -27.80
C ALA A 16 6.31 7.20 -26.73
N PRO A 17 7.33 6.81 -25.94
CA PRO A 17 7.14 5.80 -24.89
C PRO A 17 6.19 6.25 -23.78
N GLN A 18 6.26 7.52 -23.38
CA GLN A 18 5.39 8.09 -22.35
C GLN A 18 3.95 8.18 -22.85
N LEU A 19 3.75 8.56 -24.12
CA LEU A 19 2.42 8.64 -24.72
C LEU A 19 1.76 7.26 -24.87
N GLN A 20 2.55 6.22 -25.18
CA GLN A 20 2.07 4.83 -25.18
C GLN A 20 1.69 4.35 -23.77
N GLU A 21 2.50 4.68 -22.74
CA GLU A 21 2.16 4.35 -21.36
C GLU A 21 0.88 5.07 -20.90
N LEU A 22 0.72 6.35 -21.27
CA LEU A 22 -0.49 7.13 -21.02
C LEU A 22 -1.72 6.43 -21.62
N LEU A 23 -1.65 6.05 -22.90
CA LEU A 23 -2.75 5.34 -23.58
C LEU A 23 -3.13 4.07 -22.82
N GLY A 24 -2.15 3.26 -22.40
CA GLY A 24 -2.41 2.07 -21.61
C GLY A 24 -3.15 2.38 -20.31
N LYS A 25 -2.68 3.37 -19.55
CA LYS A 25 -3.32 3.80 -18.28
C LYS A 25 -4.74 4.29 -18.48
N LEU A 26 -5.01 5.05 -19.55
CA LEU A 26 -6.35 5.52 -19.92
C LEU A 26 -7.29 4.37 -20.29
N ILE A 27 -6.85 3.43 -21.14
CA ILE A 27 -7.64 2.25 -21.53
C ILE A 27 -8.03 1.42 -20.30
N TYR A 28 -7.08 1.14 -19.41
CA TYR A 28 -7.37 0.38 -18.20
C TYR A 28 -8.31 1.15 -17.26
N ALA A 29 -8.10 2.46 -17.07
CA ALA A 29 -8.98 3.30 -16.27
C ALA A 29 -10.42 3.30 -16.80
N GLU A 30 -10.59 3.39 -18.12
CA GLU A 30 -11.88 3.27 -18.79
C GLU A 30 -12.52 1.91 -18.54
N CYS A 31 -11.79 0.81 -18.72
CA CYS A 31 -12.31 -0.53 -18.44
C CYS A 31 -12.76 -0.68 -17.00
N TYR A 32 -12.00 -0.13 -16.04
CA TYR A 32 -12.40 -0.14 -14.64
C TYR A 32 -13.67 0.66 -14.37
N GLN A 33 -13.81 1.84 -14.96
CA GLN A 33 -15.00 2.68 -14.80
C GLN A 33 -16.27 1.90 -15.17
N TYR A 34 -16.22 1.17 -16.29
CA TYR A 34 -17.33 0.44 -16.88
C TYR A 34 -17.37 -1.06 -16.52
N LYS A 35 -16.56 -1.51 -15.55
CA LYS A 35 -16.48 -2.91 -15.07
C LYS A 35 -16.18 -3.93 -16.18
N ILE A 36 -15.34 -3.54 -17.13
CA ILE A 36 -14.87 -4.41 -18.22
C ILE A 36 -13.66 -5.21 -17.72
N PRO A 37 -13.70 -6.55 -17.78
CA PRO A 37 -12.55 -7.37 -17.43
C PRO A 37 -11.30 -7.06 -18.27
N ALA A 38 -10.13 -7.01 -17.63
CA ALA A 38 -8.86 -6.70 -18.30
C ALA A 38 -8.48 -7.71 -19.40
N ALA A 39 -9.00 -8.94 -19.35
CA ALA A 39 -8.78 -9.98 -20.37
C ALA A 39 -9.23 -9.58 -21.79
N TYR A 40 -10.13 -8.59 -21.90
CA TYR A 40 -10.62 -8.05 -23.19
C TYR A 40 -9.70 -6.99 -23.81
N VAL A 41 -8.62 -6.63 -23.11
CA VAL A 41 -7.71 -5.55 -23.48
C VAL A 41 -6.34 -6.11 -23.79
N LYS A 42 -5.82 -5.84 -24.99
CA LYS A 42 -4.46 -6.17 -25.42
C LYS A 42 -3.70 -4.88 -25.71
N VAL A 43 -3.03 -4.32 -24.71
CA VAL A 43 -2.23 -3.10 -24.87
C VAL A 43 -0.75 -3.48 -24.95
N THR A 44 -0.06 -3.03 -26.00
CA THR A 44 1.38 -3.15 -26.12
C THR A 44 2.05 -2.00 -25.37
N VAL A 45 2.14 -2.11 -24.05
CA VAL A 45 2.90 -1.16 -23.23
C VAL A 45 4.37 -1.62 -23.17
N PRO A 46 5.37 -0.73 -23.31
CA PRO A 46 6.79 -1.08 -23.24
C PRO A 46 7.22 -1.90 -22.01
N ASN A 47 6.47 -1.83 -20.90
CA ASN A 47 6.89 -2.37 -19.60
C ASN A 47 6.01 -3.50 -19.00
N ARG A 48 4.95 -3.99 -19.67
CA ARG A 48 4.09 -5.05 -19.08
C ARG A 48 3.91 -6.31 -19.89
N THR A 49 4.08 -6.26 -21.20
CA THR A 49 4.23 -7.45 -22.05
C THR A 49 4.80 -6.97 -23.37
N ALA A 50 6.07 -7.27 -23.65
CA ALA A 50 6.67 -7.04 -24.95
C ALA A 50 6.12 -8.04 -25.99
N ILE A 51 4.80 -8.10 -26.16
CA ILE A 51 4.20 -8.80 -27.29
C ILE A 51 4.34 -7.83 -28.46
N LYS A 52 5.25 -8.13 -29.37
CA LYS A 52 5.42 -7.37 -30.61
C LYS A 52 4.17 -7.55 -31.48
N ASP A 53 3.14 -6.75 -31.26
CA ASP A 53 1.89 -6.79 -32.03
C ASP A 53 2.02 -6.11 -33.41
N GLY A 54 3.08 -6.45 -34.15
CA GLY A 54 3.28 -6.26 -35.59
C GLY A 54 2.80 -4.93 -36.20
N GLY A 55 2.76 -3.85 -35.42
CA GLY A 55 2.40 -2.52 -35.87
C GLY A 55 1.44 -1.72 -35.00
N ALA A 56 0.54 -2.37 -34.27
CA ALA A 56 -0.48 -1.74 -33.41
C ALA A 56 0.08 -1.40 -32.02
N ASP A 57 -0.26 -0.22 -31.49
CA ASP A 57 0.15 0.17 -30.13
C ASP A 57 -0.83 -0.38 -29.07
N ALA A 58 -2.14 -0.42 -29.36
CA ALA A 58 -3.11 -1.12 -28.52
C ALA A 58 -4.29 -1.67 -29.33
N LEU A 59 -4.87 -2.76 -28.83
CA LEU A 59 -6.06 -3.42 -29.35
C LEU A 59 -7.05 -3.63 -28.20
N VAL A 60 -8.30 -3.23 -28.41
CA VAL A 60 -9.39 -3.46 -27.46
C VAL A 60 -10.53 -4.15 -28.18
N GLU A 61 -10.91 -5.34 -27.70
CA GLU A 61 -12.03 -6.12 -28.23
C GLU A 61 -13.01 -6.45 -27.12
N LEU A 62 -14.15 -5.78 -27.15
CA LEU A 62 -15.20 -5.88 -26.17
C LEU A 62 -16.33 -6.80 -26.65
N PRO A 63 -16.93 -7.61 -25.76
CA PRO A 63 -18.13 -8.36 -26.08
C PRO A 63 -19.29 -7.46 -26.49
N LYS A 64 -20.05 -7.87 -27.51
CA LYS A 64 -21.19 -7.10 -28.06
C LYS A 64 -22.27 -6.72 -27.03
N HIS A 65 -22.39 -7.47 -25.93
CA HIS A 65 -23.39 -7.24 -24.89
C HIS A 65 -23.01 -6.14 -23.90
N LEU A 66 -21.76 -5.66 -23.90
CA LEU A 66 -21.33 -4.57 -23.04
C LEU A 66 -21.64 -3.21 -23.68
N SER A 67 -22.13 -2.28 -22.88
CA SER A 67 -22.28 -0.88 -23.28
C SER A 67 -20.90 -0.26 -23.56
N LEU A 68 -20.83 0.58 -24.58
CA LEU A 68 -19.60 1.27 -24.94
C LEU A 68 -19.23 2.32 -23.88
N PRO A 69 -17.99 2.31 -23.39
CA PRO A 69 -17.45 3.40 -22.59
C PRO A 69 -17.43 4.75 -23.32
N ALA A 70 -17.32 5.84 -22.56
CA ALA A 70 -17.37 7.21 -23.08
C ALA A 70 -16.26 7.50 -24.12
N HIS A 71 -15.07 6.95 -23.89
CA HIS A 71 -13.91 7.11 -24.79
C HIS A 71 -13.71 5.93 -25.73
N PHE A 72 -14.66 4.99 -25.83
CA PHE A 72 -14.57 3.83 -26.71
C PHE A 72 -15.65 3.89 -27.78
N PRO A 73 -15.34 4.29 -29.02
CA PRO A 73 -16.34 4.52 -30.06
C PRO A 73 -16.90 3.23 -30.68
N SER A 74 -16.31 2.06 -30.41
CA SER A 74 -16.78 0.78 -30.94
C SER A 74 -16.32 -0.42 -30.10
N GLN A 75 -16.83 -1.61 -30.41
CA GLN A 75 -16.46 -2.86 -29.73
C GLN A 75 -15.08 -3.40 -30.14
N LYS A 76 -14.55 -2.97 -31.29
CA LYS A 76 -13.25 -3.42 -31.84
C LYS A 76 -12.44 -2.22 -32.24
N MET A 77 -11.41 -1.93 -31.46
CA MET A 77 -10.62 -0.70 -31.61
C MET A 77 -9.14 -1.03 -31.74
N LEU A 78 -8.52 -0.41 -32.73
CA LEU A 78 -7.09 -0.42 -32.98
C LEU A 78 -6.56 0.99 -32.73
N PHE A 79 -5.71 1.15 -31.72
CA PHE A 79 -5.06 2.42 -31.41
C PHE A 79 -3.65 2.49 -32.01
N GLN A 80 -3.34 3.63 -32.62
CA GLN A 80 -2.01 3.99 -33.08
C GLN A 80 -1.57 5.30 -32.41
N VAL A 81 -0.45 5.27 -31.70
CA VAL A 81 0.12 6.39 -30.96
C VAL A 81 1.10 7.18 -31.83
N LYS A 82 0.98 8.50 -31.81
CA LYS A 82 1.90 9.42 -32.50
C LYS A 82 2.29 10.61 -31.64
N ALA A 83 3.56 10.62 -31.20
CA ALA A 83 4.16 11.70 -30.41
C ALA A 83 4.84 12.79 -31.27
N ALA A 84 4.35 12.99 -32.50
CA ALA A 84 4.90 13.92 -33.48
C ALA A 84 3.77 14.40 -34.41
N ASP A 85 3.99 15.52 -35.10
CA ASP A 85 3.05 16.05 -36.07
C ASP A 85 2.81 15.06 -37.21
N VAL A 86 1.54 14.65 -37.40
CA VAL A 86 1.16 13.62 -38.35
C VAL A 86 0.68 14.26 -39.64
N LYS A 87 1.45 14.11 -40.71
CA LYS A 87 1.07 14.59 -42.06
C LYS A 87 0.41 13.52 -42.92
N SER A 88 0.68 12.23 -42.64
CA SER A 88 0.21 11.10 -43.43
C SER A 88 0.31 9.80 -42.63
N LEU A 89 -0.61 8.87 -42.89
CA LEU A 89 -0.63 7.52 -42.30
C LEU A 89 0.00 6.45 -43.20
N SER A 90 0.64 6.85 -44.30
CA SER A 90 1.27 5.99 -45.30
C SER A 90 2.14 4.87 -44.73
N SER A 91 3.00 5.16 -43.75
CA SER A 91 3.92 4.19 -43.17
C SER A 91 3.20 3.14 -42.33
N GLU A 92 2.18 3.55 -41.59
CA GLU A 92 1.35 2.65 -40.77
C GLU A 92 0.54 1.71 -41.64
N LEU A 93 -0.03 2.27 -42.72
CA LEU A 93 -0.77 1.52 -43.71
C LEU A 93 0.11 0.61 -44.56
N LYS A 94 1.45 0.56 -44.39
CA LYS A 94 2.28 -0.51 -44.99
C LYS A 94 2.26 -1.79 -44.17
N LYS A 95 1.98 -1.70 -42.87
CA LYS A 95 2.03 -2.83 -41.93
C LYS A 95 0.85 -3.77 -42.17
N GLU A 96 1.12 -5.05 -42.47
CA GLU A 96 0.09 -6.01 -42.86
C GLU A 96 -0.95 -6.26 -41.77
N LYS A 97 -0.55 -6.33 -40.49
CA LYS A 97 -1.48 -6.52 -39.37
C LYS A 97 -2.47 -5.36 -39.24
N VAL A 98 -2.01 -4.12 -39.39
CA VAL A 98 -2.87 -2.93 -39.35
C VAL A 98 -3.91 -3.00 -40.46
N LYS A 99 -3.50 -3.33 -41.70
CA LYS A 99 -4.43 -3.54 -42.82
C LYS A 99 -5.45 -4.63 -42.53
N LYS A 100 -5.01 -5.74 -41.93
CA LYS A 100 -5.88 -6.87 -41.58
C LYS A 100 -6.96 -6.44 -40.60
N TYR A 101 -6.61 -5.77 -39.51
CA TYR A 101 -7.60 -5.27 -38.54
C TYR A 101 -8.61 -4.32 -39.18
N ILE A 102 -8.16 -3.38 -40.02
CA ILE A 102 -9.06 -2.47 -40.73
C ILE A 102 -10.02 -3.25 -41.67
N LYS A 103 -9.50 -4.24 -42.42
CA LYS A 103 -10.31 -5.11 -43.28
C LYS A 103 -11.31 -5.96 -42.50
N ASP A 104 -10.94 -6.38 -41.30
CA ASP A 104 -11.80 -7.13 -40.37
C ASP A 104 -12.82 -6.23 -39.65
N GLY A 105 -12.92 -4.95 -40.04
CA GLY A 105 -13.92 -4.01 -39.55
C GLY A 105 -13.59 -3.32 -38.22
N TRP A 106 -12.32 -3.35 -37.79
CA TRP A 106 -11.90 -2.65 -36.58
C TRP A 106 -11.91 -1.14 -36.79
N THR A 107 -12.30 -0.39 -35.76
CA THR A 107 -12.19 1.06 -35.73
C THR A 107 -10.74 1.46 -35.53
N TYR A 108 -10.19 2.26 -36.43
CA TYR A 108 -8.84 2.80 -36.34
C TYR A 108 -8.85 4.12 -35.57
N ILE A 109 -8.09 4.21 -34.48
CA ILE A 109 -8.00 5.40 -33.63
C ILE A 109 -6.57 5.92 -33.68
N LEU A 110 -6.40 7.14 -34.19
CA LEU A 110 -5.13 7.85 -34.15
C LEU A 110 -5.04 8.65 -32.85
N PHE A 111 -4.14 8.25 -31.94
CA PHE A 111 -3.93 8.88 -30.65
C PHE A 111 -2.69 9.78 -30.71
N CYS A 112 -2.89 11.10 -30.75
CA CYS A 112 -1.83 12.04 -31.10
C CYS A 112 -1.79 13.27 -30.18
N ASN A 113 -0.63 13.54 -29.57
CA ASN A 113 -0.45 14.66 -28.65
C ASN A 113 0.05 15.96 -29.32
N LYS A 114 0.55 15.88 -30.55
CA LYS A 114 1.10 17.00 -31.32
C LYS A 114 0.42 17.03 -32.69
N PHE A 115 -0.43 18.02 -32.93
CA PHE A 115 -1.09 18.15 -34.23
C PHE A 115 -1.14 19.62 -34.68
N LYS A 116 -0.33 19.97 -35.68
CA LYS A 116 -0.10 21.37 -36.11
C LYS A 116 -0.68 21.70 -37.48
N GLN A 117 -1.78 21.06 -37.89
CA GLN A 117 -2.54 21.56 -39.06
C GLN A 117 -3.40 22.75 -38.62
N GLU A 118 -2.81 23.93 -38.75
CA GLU A 118 -3.48 25.22 -38.55
C GLU A 118 -4.65 25.36 -39.54
N GLY A 119 -5.77 25.92 -39.07
CA GLY A 119 -6.94 26.23 -39.90
C GLY A 119 -7.95 25.12 -40.12
N LEU A 120 -7.67 23.87 -39.71
CA LEU A 120 -8.65 22.76 -39.78
C LEU A 120 -9.30 22.46 -38.44
N ASN A 121 -10.62 22.26 -38.43
CA ASN A 121 -11.35 21.73 -37.28
C ASN A 121 -11.20 20.19 -37.18
N LEU A 122 -11.64 19.59 -36.06
CA LEU A 122 -11.46 18.15 -35.80
C LEU A 122 -12.08 17.27 -36.90
N ASN A 123 -13.28 17.60 -37.38
CA ASN A 123 -13.99 16.83 -38.39
C ASN A 123 -13.27 16.86 -39.74
N GLU A 124 -12.68 17.99 -40.10
CA GLU A 124 -11.88 18.13 -41.32
C GLU A 124 -10.61 17.28 -41.26
N LYS A 125 -9.94 17.27 -40.10
CA LYS A 125 -8.76 16.43 -39.84
C LYS A 125 -9.09 14.94 -39.91
N GLU A 126 -10.20 14.51 -39.32
CA GLU A 126 -10.67 13.13 -39.42
C GLU A 126 -11.02 12.76 -40.87
N CYS A 127 -11.70 13.65 -41.59
CA CYS A 127 -12.07 13.43 -42.99
C CYS A 127 -10.83 13.29 -43.88
N PHE A 128 -9.77 14.08 -43.64
CA PHE A 128 -8.50 13.99 -44.34
C PHE A 128 -7.87 12.60 -44.21
N PHE A 129 -7.66 12.11 -42.98
CA PHE A 129 -7.06 10.79 -42.78
C PHE A 129 -7.98 9.65 -43.22
N LYS A 130 -9.29 9.79 -43.03
CA LYS A 130 -10.26 8.81 -43.50
C LYS A 130 -10.17 8.63 -45.02
N LYS A 131 -10.10 9.72 -45.78
CA LYS A 131 -9.89 9.70 -47.24
C LYS A 131 -8.56 9.03 -47.61
N GLU A 132 -7.46 9.42 -46.96
CA GLU A 132 -6.14 8.81 -47.22
C GLU A 132 -6.17 7.28 -47.05
N ILE A 133 -6.80 6.78 -45.98
CA ILE A 133 -6.89 5.35 -45.72
C ILE A 133 -7.80 4.65 -46.74
N GLN A 134 -8.95 5.26 -47.07
CA GLN A 134 -9.90 4.73 -48.05
C GLN A 134 -9.30 4.63 -49.45
N GLU A 135 -8.54 5.63 -49.90
CA GLU A 135 -7.88 5.63 -51.20
C GLU A 135 -6.83 4.52 -51.30
N LYS A 136 -6.07 4.28 -50.22
CA LYS A 136 -5.00 3.27 -50.19
C LYS A 136 -5.51 1.85 -50.05
N LEU A 137 -6.53 1.63 -49.22
CA LEU A 137 -7.04 0.29 -48.92
C LEU A 137 -8.27 -0.10 -49.74
N LYS A 138 -8.93 0.86 -50.39
CA LYS A 138 -10.16 0.68 -51.20
C LYS A 138 -11.29 0.01 -50.43
N ILE A 139 -11.43 0.33 -49.14
CA ILE A 139 -12.46 -0.19 -48.23
C ILE A 139 -13.03 0.94 -47.37
N PRO A 140 -14.29 0.87 -46.92
CA PRO A 140 -14.81 1.78 -45.92
C PRO A 140 -14.06 1.58 -44.59
N ILE A 141 -13.94 2.65 -43.80
CA ILE A 141 -13.25 2.62 -42.51
C ILE A 141 -13.99 3.46 -41.47
N ASN A 142 -14.02 2.95 -40.24
CA ASN A 142 -14.35 3.72 -39.04
C ASN A 142 -13.04 4.29 -38.48
N PHE A 143 -12.91 5.61 -38.51
CA PHE A 143 -11.70 6.32 -38.10
C PHE A 143 -12.06 7.39 -37.06
N TYR A 144 -11.24 7.53 -36.02
CA TYR A 144 -11.32 8.62 -35.06
C TYR A 144 -9.94 9.22 -34.79
N LEU A 145 -9.88 10.54 -34.63
CA LEU A 145 -8.69 11.28 -34.20
C LEU A 145 -8.85 11.67 -32.73
N TYR A 146 -7.99 11.11 -31.88
CA TYR A 146 -7.88 11.51 -30.48
C TYR A 146 -6.76 12.54 -30.43
N ASP A 147 -7.17 13.78 -30.64
CA ASP A 147 -6.29 14.93 -30.59
C ASP A 147 -6.01 15.37 -29.15
N HIS A 148 -5.23 16.43 -29.03
CA HIS A 148 -4.82 16.99 -27.75
C HIS A 148 -6.00 17.25 -26.79
N ASN A 149 -7.10 17.83 -27.29
CA ASN A 149 -8.27 18.14 -26.46
C ASN A 149 -8.95 16.88 -25.95
N LYS A 150 -9.16 15.89 -26.84
CA LYS A 150 -9.79 14.62 -26.46
C LYS A 150 -8.94 13.85 -25.45
N ILE A 151 -7.62 13.88 -25.61
CA ILE A 151 -6.69 13.23 -24.67
C ILE A 151 -6.71 13.92 -23.31
N LEU A 152 -6.72 15.25 -23.25
CA LEU A 152 -6.82 15.98 -21.98
C LEU A 152 -8.16 15.75 -21.26
N GLU A 153 -9.26 15.74 -22.00
CA GLU A 153 -10.57 15.36 -21.47
C GLU A 153 -10.50 13.97 -20.83
N TRP A 154 -9.87 13.01 -21.53
CA TRP A 154 -9.71 11.64 -21.05
C TRP A 154 -8.82 11.55 -19.80
N ILE A 155 -7.68 12.26 -19.78
CA ILE A 155 -6.79 12.36 -18.60
C ILE A 155 -7.56 12.93 -17.41
N ASN A 156 -8.23 14.07 -17.60
CA ASN A 156 -8.90 14.77 -16.51
C ASN A 156 -10.15 14.06 -15.99
N TYR A 157 -10.62 13.04 -16.70
CA TYR A 157 -11.65 12.16 -16.18
C TYR A 157 -11.15 11.24 -15.05
N TYR A 158 -9.86 10.85 -15.06
CA TYR A 158 -9.29 9.83 -14.17
C TYR A 158 -8.20 10.37 -13.23
N PRO A 159 -8.48 10.54 -11.91
CA PRO A 159 -7.51 11.12 -10.97
C PRO A 159 -6.17 10.39 -10.88
N GLN A 160 -6.18 9.05 -10.93
CA GLN A 160 -4.96 8.25 -10.96
C GLN A 160 -4.06 8.55 -12.16
N VAL A 161 -4.66 8.91 -13.31
CA VAL A 161 -3.93 9.26 -14.53
C VAL A 161 -3.41 10.69 -14.42
N GLN A 162 -4.19 11.61 -13.83
CA GLN A 162 -3.73 12.96 -13.51
C GLN A 162 -2.48 12.92 -12.60
N ILE A 163 -2.49 12.10 -11.55
CA ILE A 163 -1.34 11.96 -10.63
C ILE A 163 -0.12 11.39 -11.34
N TRP A 164 -0.30 10.34 -12.15
CA TRP A 164 0.78 9.79 -12.96
C TRP A 164 1.37 10.86 -13.90
N PHE A 165 0.49 11.64 -14.53
CA PHE A 165 0.89 12.67 -15.47
C PHE A 165 1.68 13.79 -14.78
N HIS A 166 1.21 14.31 -13.64
CA HIS A 166 1.94 15.30 -12.84
C HIS A 166 3.32 14.81 -12.43
N ARG A 167 3.46 13.53 -12.07
CA ARG A 167 4.76 12.92 -11.73
C ARG A 167 5.74 12.97 -12.90
N ILE A 168 5.29 12.67 -14.11
CA ILE A 168 6.13 12.75 -15.32
C ILE A 168 6.58 14.19 -15.58
N LEU A 169 5.74 15.18 -15.26
CA LEU A 169 6.12 16.59 -15.33
C LEU A 169 7.04 17.05 -14.18
N GLY A 170 7.48 16.15 -13.29
CA GLY A 170 8.28 16.48 -12.11
C GLY A 170 7.49 17.19 -11.01
N ARG A 171 6.15 17.19 -11.08
CA ARG A 171 5.26 17.80 -10.08
C ARG A 171 4.84 16.76 -9.06
N ASN A 172 5.21 16.97 -7.79
CA ASN A 172 4.75 16.15 -6.68
C ASN A 172 3.41 16.66 -6.13
N TYR A 173 2.36 16.64 -6.95
CA TYR A 173 1.02 16.96 -6.46
C TYR A 173 0.60 15.89 -5.43
N CYS A 174 0.44 16.31 -4.18
CA CYS A 174 -0.23 15.57 -3.12
C CYS A 174 0.42 14.28 -2.60
N ARG A 175 1.72 14.02 -2.82
CA ARG A 175 2.46 12.85 -2.28
C ARG A 175 1.81 11.46 -2.53
N PHE A 176 0.71 11.39 -3.27
CA PHE A 176 0.03 10.14 -3.59
C PHE A 176 0.95 9.29 -4.45
N MET A 177 1.17 8.05 -4.02
CA MET A 177 1.83 7.02 -4.79
C MET A 177 0.81 6.18 -5.55
N LEU A 178 1.19 5.75 -6.75
CA LEU A 178 0.40 4.80 -7.52
C LEU A 178 0.85 3.38 -7.21
N TYR A 179 -0.03 2.43 -7.45
CA TYR A 179 0.24 1.00 -7.21
C TYR A 179 1.58 0.54 -7.82
N ASP A 180 1.84 0.92 -9.08
CA ASP A 180 3.05 0.53 -9.80
C ASP A 180 4.34 1.03 -9.14
N ASP A 181 4.28 2.16 -8.44
CA ASP A 181 5.45 2.75 -7.77
C ASP A 181 5.72 2.07 -6.43
N LEU A 182 4.67 1.62 -5.74
CA LEU A 182 4.80 0.84 -4.50
C LEU A 182 5.37 -0.55 -4.76
N LEU A 183 4.98 -1.19 -5.88
CA LEU A 183 5.56 -2.47 -6.29
C LEU A 183 7.08 -2.40 -6.54
N LYS A 184 7.63 -1.23 -6.85
CA LYS A 184 9.08 -1.04 -7.03
C LYS A 184 9.83 -0.93 -5.69
N SER A 185 9.13 -0.76 -4.57
CA SER A 185 9.76 -0.64 -3.25
C SER A 185 10.38 -1.97 -2.80
N GLN A 186 11.37 -1.91 -1.90
CA GLN A 186 12.10 -3.10 -1.45
C GLN A 186 11.18 -4.15 -0.82
N HIS A 187 10.15 -3.71 -0.10
CA HIS A 187 9.16 -4.58 0.55
C HIS A 187 8.36 -5.46 -0.42
N PHE A 188 8.43 -5.17 -1.73
CA PHE A 188 7.70 -5.93 -2.75
C PHE A 188 8.57 -6.85 -3.61
N LYS A 189 9.87 -6.94 -3.34
CA LYS A 189 10.81 -7.76 -4.10
C LYS A 189 10.73 -9.25 -3.80
N THR A 190 10.34 -9.62 -2.59
CA THR A 190 10.21 -11.02 -2.16
C THR A 190 8.85 -11.58 -2.56
N GLU A 191 8.76 -12.90 -2.67
CA GLU A 191 7.48 -13.58 -2.91
C GLU A 191 6.59 -13.47 -1.67
N PHE A 192 5.31 -13.16 -1.84
CA PHE A 192 4.37 -13.15 -0.72
C PHE A 192 4.11 -14.58 -0.21
N LYS A 193 4.36 -14.80 1.08
CA LYS A 193 4.06 -16.07 1.75
C LYS A 193 2.74 -15.95 2.51
N THR A 194 1.94 -17.01 2.46
CA THR A 194 0.56 -17.00 2.94
C THR A 194 0.16 -18.37 3.46
N ASN A 195 -0.89 -18.39 4.27
CA ASN A 195 -1.58 -19.59 4.73
C ASN A 195 -3.11 -19.39 4.60
N ASP A 196 -3.90 -20.32 5.10
CA ASP A 196 -5.36 -20.25 4.91
C ASP A 196 -6.03 -19.08 5.65
N ASN A 197 -5.46 -18.64 6.78
CA ASN A 197 -5.95 -17.47 7.51
C ASN A 197 -5.70 -16.18 6.72
N LEU A 198 -4.48 -16.01 6.21
CA LEU A 198 -4.13 -14.85 5.39
C LEU A 198 -4.87 -14.86 4.05
N LYS A 199 -5.06 -16.02 3.41
CA LYS A 199 -5.89 -16.13 2.18
C LYS A 199 -7.33 -15.63 2.42
N LYS A 200 -7.97 -16.04 3.52
CA LYS A 200 -9.31 -15.54 3.88
C LYS A 200 -9.32 -14.02 4.05
N LEU A 201 -8.29 -13.44 4.66
CA LEU A 201 -8.17 -12.00 4.79
C LEU A 201 -7.97 -11.30 3.44
N LEU A 202 -7.13 -11.86 2.55
CA LEU A 202 -6.96 -11.35 1.19
C LEU A 202 -8.29 -11.37 0.43
N ASP A 203 -9.06 -12.45 0.54
CA ASP A 203 -10.39 -12.59 -0.07
C ASP A 203 -11.37 -11.55 0.50
N TYR A 204 -11.35 -11.37 1.82
CA TYR A 204 -12.15 -10.35 2.48
C TYR A 204 -11.82 -8.94 1.96
N ILE A 205 -10.55 -8.53 1.97
CA ILE A 205 -10.11 -7.20 1.52
C ILE A 205 -10.51 -6.98 0.05
N TYR A 206 -10.26 -7.97 -0.80
CA TYR A 206 -10.63 -7.91 -2.21
C TYR A 206 -12.15 -7.73 -2.39
N ASN A 207 -12.96 -8.47 -1.63
CA ASN A 207 -14.42 -8.36 -1.68
C ASN A 207 -14.93 -7.00 -1.18
N GLN A 208 -14.33 -6.43 -0.14
CA GLN A 208 -14.69 -5.10 0.35
C GLN A 208 -14.43 -4.03 -0.73
N VAL A 209 -13.28 -4.08 -1.39
CA VAL A 209 -12.94 -3.12 -2.46
C VAL A 209 -13.85 -3.30 -3.67
N SER A 210 -14.11 -4.54 -4.07
CA SER A 210 -15.02 -4.87 -5.19
C SER A 210 -16.44 -4.36 -4.95
N ASN A 211 -16.89 -4.40 -3.70
CA ASN A 211 -18.18 -3.90 -3.25
C ASN A 211 -18.19 -2.40 -2.87
N LYS A 212 -17.08 -1.68 -3.11
CA LYS A 212 -16.92 -0.24 -2.84
C LYS A 212 -17.18 0.13 -1.38
N LYS A 213 -16.73 -0.72 -0.47
CA LYS A 213 -16.90 -0.52 0.97
C LYS A 213 -15.76 0.31 1.54
N ILE A 214 -16.02 0.90 2.70
CA ILE A 214 -15.00 1.50 3.54
C ILE A 214 -14.45 0.40 4.44
N THR A 215 -13.13 0.29 4.56
CA THR A 215 -12.51 -0.72 5.41
C THR A 215 -11.32 -0.13 6.14
N ARG A 216 -11.16 -0.48 7.41
CA ARG A 216 -10.00 -0.13 8.22
C ARG A 216 -9.33 -1.40 8.68
N ILE A 217 -8.00 -1.46 8.53
CA ILE A 217 -7.20 -2.61 8.94
C ILE A 217 -6.27 -2.15 10.06
N GLU A 218 -6.47 -2.70 11.25
CA GLU A 218 -5.70 -2.35 12.46
C GLU A 218 -4.87 -3.55 12.92
N GLY A 219 -3.67 -3.32 13.44
CA GLY A 219 -2.87 -4.40 14.04
C GLY A 219 -1.42 -4.00 14.19
N GLN A 220 -0.63 -4.77 14.94
CA GLN A 220 0.72 -4.36 15.33
C GLN A 220 1.62 -3.91 14.15
N SER A 221 2.55 -3.00 14.41
CA SER A 221 3.49 -2.56 13.38
C SER A 221 4.39 -3.71 12.91
N GLY A 222 4.68 -3.77 11.60
CA GLY A 222 5.54 -4.80 11.01
C GLY A 222 4.89 -6.15 10.72
N THR A 223 3.60 -6.34 11.02
CA THR A 223 2.86 -7.60 10.72
C THR A 223 2.56 -7.84 9.24
N GLY A 224 2.82 -6.86 8.37
CA GLY A 224 2.59 -6.99 6.92
C GLY A 224 1.22 -6.49 6.43
N LYS A 225 0.49 -5.68 7.21
CA LYS A 225 -0.81 -5.08 6.82
C LYS A 225 -0.80 -4.45 5.42
N THR A 226 0.13 -3.52 5.18
CA THR A 226 0.29 -2.84 3.90
C THR A 226 0.50 -3.86 2.79
N ARG A 227 1.50 -4.74 2.94
CA ARG A 227 1.79 -5.80 1.96
C ARG A 227 0.55 -6.66 1.66
N CYS A 228 -0.18 -7.08 2.68
CA CYS A 228 -1.39 -7.90 2.53
C CYS A 228 -2.49 -7.17 1.74
N VAL A 229 -2.70 -5.87 1.97
CA VAL A 229 -3.67 -5.07 1.20
C VAL A 229 -3.30 -5.05 -0.28
N PHE A 230 -2.03 -4.82 -0.61
CA PHE A 230 -1.58 -4.79 -1.99
C PHE A 230 -1.64 -6.18 -2.65
N GLU A 231 -1.27 -7.24 -1.93
CA GLU A 231 -1.36 -8.61 -2.44
C GLU A 231 -2.81 -9.07 -2.66
N ALA A 232 -3.78 -8.50 -1.92
CA ALA A 232 -5.19 -8.75 -2.19
C ALA A 232 -5.59 -8.32 -3.61
N PHE A 233 -4.91 -7.33 -4.19
CA PHE A 233 -5.11 -6.84 -5.55
C PHE A 233 -4.24 -7.55 -6.59
N ASN A 234 -3.26 -8.34 -6.17
CA ASN A 234 -2.33 -9.05 -7.05
C ASN A 234 -2.86 -10.43 -7.45
N ARG A 235 -4.10 -10.48 -7.97
CA ARG A 235 -4.74 -11.74 -8.40
C ARG A 235 -4.57 -11.93 -9.90
N GLN A 236 -3.88 -13.00 -10.29
CA GLN A 236 -3.66 -13.36 -11.70
C GLN A 236 -4.89 -14.01 -12.37
N ASN A 237 -5.97 -14.27 -11.63
CA ASN A 237 -7.14 -14.98 -12.14
C ASN A 237 -8.21 -14.01 -12.68
N ASN A 238 -8.75 -14.38 -13.84
CA ASN A 238 -9.62 -13.63 -14.78
C ASN A 238 -11.00 -13.17 -14.25
N GLU A 239 -11.21 -13.06 -12.95
CA GLU A 239 -12.48 -12.62 -12.36
C GLU A 239 -12.36 -11.17 -11.89
N ALA A 240 -13.11 -10.27 -12.53
CA ALA A 240 -13.29 -8.86 -12.20
C ALA A 240 -12.07 -8.18 -11.54
N VAL A 241 -10.91 -8.25 -12.20
CA VAL A 241 -9.64 -7.72 -11.68
C VAL A 241 -9.83 -6.27 -11.22
N ILE A 242 -9.68 -6.03 -9.92
CA ILE A 242 -9.55 -4.67 -9.39
C ILE A 242 -8.46 -4.02 -10.21
N ASN A 243 -8.79 -2.95 -10.94
CA ASN A 243 -7.79 -2.30 -11.76
C ASN A 243 -6.79 -1.62 -10.84
N GLN A 244 -5.63 -2.23 -10.70
CA GLN A 244 -4.51 -1.74 -9.91
C GLN A 244 -4.11 -0.32 -10.30
N SER A 245 -4.29 0.08 -11.56
CA SER A 245 -4.02 1.45 -12.00
C SER A 245 -4.95 2.47 -11.35
N ALA A 246 -6.14 2.09 -10.86
CA ALA A 246 -7.10 2.97 -10.18
C ALA A 246 -6.81 3.18 -8.68
N ILE A 247 -5.76 2.55 -8.15
CA ILE A 247 -5.39 2.64 -6.74
C ILE A 247 -4.46 3.84 -6.53
N MET A 248 -4.87 4.70 -5.60
CA MET A 248 -4.10 5.83 -5.08
C MET A 248 -3.74 5.54 -3.63
N TYR A 249 -2.46 5.55 -3.32
CA TYR A 249 -1.95 5.33 -1.97
C TYR A 249 -1.39 6.62 -1.40
N ILE A 250 -1.64 6.87 -0.13
CA ILE A 250 -1.01 7.94 0.61
C ILE A 250 -0.56 7.42 1.97
N GLN A 251 0.63 7.80 2.38
CA GLN A 251 1.14 7.52 3.72
C GLN A 251 1.19 8.81 4.52
N ASN A 252 0.96 8.70 5.82
CA ASN A 252 0.88 9.84 6.71
C ASN A 252 2.10 10.77 6.67
N SER A 253 1.80 12.07 6.76
CA SER A 253 2.74 13.18 6.83
C SER A 253 2.07 14.34 7.57
N ALA A 254 2.83 15.37 7.95
CA ALA A 254 2.34 16.47 8.81
C ALA A 254 1.01 17.13 8.36
N ASP A 255 0.71 17.13 7.05
CA ASP A 255 -0.49 17.77 6.48
C ASP A 255 -1.52 16.77 5.92
N LEU A 256 -1.41 15.46 6.25
CA LEU A 256 -2.23 14.41 5.64
C LEU A 256 -3.73 14.70 5.74
N GLU A 257 -4.20 15.08 6.93
CA GLU A 257 -5.63 15.23 7.21
C GLU A 257 -6.29 16.26 6.30
N LYS A 258 -5.74 17.47 6.24
CA LYS A 258 -6.24 18.54 5.37
C LYS A 258 -6.19 18.10 3.91
N GLN A 259 -5.04 17.60 3.48
CA GLN A 259 -4.80 17.26 2.08
C GLN A 259 -5.72 16.14 1.58
N LEU A 260 -5.90 15.08 2.39
CA LEU A 260 -6.78 13.96 2.05
C LEU A 260 -8.24 14.38 2.04
N THR A 261 -8.66 15.18 3.03
CA THR A 261 -10.02 15.69 3.15
C THR A 261 -10.40 16.59 1.96
N ASP A 262 -9.52 17.53 1.59
CA ASP A 262 -9.74 18.41 0.44
C ASP A 262 -9.82 17.61 -0.87
N THR A 263 -8.90 16.65 -1.05
CA THR A 263 -8.87 15.76 -2.23
C THR A 263 -10.15 14.94 -2.35
N ILE A 264 -10.62 14.34 -1.25
CA ILE A 264 -11.84 13.53 -1.24
C ILE A 264 -13.06 14.39 -1.56
N ASN A 265 -13.16 15.60 -1.00
CA ASN A 265 -14.27 16.50 -1.30
C ASN A 265 -14.29 16.92 -2.78
N ASP A 266 -13.12 17.22 -3.37
CA ASP A 266 -13.01 17.51 -4.80
C ASP A 266 -13.41 16.31 -5.66
N PHE A 267 -12.98 15.10 -5.31
CA PHE A 267 -13.38 13.89 -6.04
C PHE A 267 -14.88 13.60 -5.95
N ILE A 268 -15.51 13.87 -4.80
CA ILE A 268 -16.96 13.76 -4.66
C ILE A 268 -17.66 14.81 -5.53
N ALA A 269 -17.21 16.07 -5.49
CA ALA A 269 -17.81 17.16 -6.26
C ALA A 269 -17.75 16.92 -7.77
N ASN A 270 -16.70 16.23 -8.25
CA ASN A 270 -16.50 15.90 -9.66
C ASN A 270 -16.88 14.44 -10.01
N ASP A 271 -17.64 13.74 -9.16
CA ASP A 271 -18.14 12.37 -9.34
C ASP A 271 -17.06 11.34 -9.78
N LYS A 272 -15.86 11.48 -9.21
CA LYS A 272 -14.70 10.65 -9.53
C LYS A 272 -14.82 9.27 -8.88
N LYS A 273 -14.46 8.23 -9.64
CA LYS A 273 -14.35 6.84 -9.16
C LYS A 273 -12.88 6.50 -8.91
N VAL A 274 -12.53 6.21 -7.66
CA VAL A 274 -11.14 5.97 -7.25
C VAL A 274 -11.10 5.03 -6.04
N ILE A 275 -10.01 4.28 -5.91
CA ILE A 275 -9.68 3.52 -4.70
C ILE A 275 -8.56 4.27 -3.98
N ILE A 276 -8.80 4.68 -2.74
CA ILE A 276 -7.82 5.37 -1.90
C ILE A 276 -7.39 4.45 -0.76
N ILE A 277 -6.08 4.29 -0.60
CA ILE A 277 -5.44 3.59 0.52
C ILE A 277 -4.68 4.62 1.34
N ALA A 278 -5.14 4.88 2.56
CA ALA A 278 -4.46 5.75 3.52
C ALA A 278 -3.74 4.88 4.56
N ASP A 279 -2.42 4.78 4.44
CA ASP A 279 -1.57 4.09 5.41
C ASP A 279 -1.13 5.03 6.52
N ASP A 280 -0.84 4.47 7.69
CA ASP A 280 -0.50 5.23 8.89
C ASP A 280 -1.60 6.23 9.32
N CYS A 281 -2.86 5.91 9.02
CA CYS A 281 -4.03 6.79 9.12
C CYS A 281 -4.68 6.73 10.52
N PRO A 282 -4.60 7.80 11.34
CA PRO A 282 -5.18 7.80 12.68
C PRO A 282 -6.70 7.62 12.67
N TYR A 283 -7.25 7.11 13.77
CA TYR A 283 -8.70 6.87 13.89
C TYR A 283 -9.54 8.14 13.72
N SER A 284 -9.07 9.30 14.21
CA SER A 284 -9.76 10.59 14.05
C SER A 284 -9.96 10.96 12.57
N LEU A 285 -8.90 10.83 11.77
CA LEU A 285 -8.95 11.06 10.33
C LEU A 285 -9.85 10.03 9.63
N TYR A 286 -9.70 8.74 9.96
CA TYR A 286 -10.57 7.70 9.44
C TYR A 286 -12.06 8.00 9.69
N SER A 287 -12.41 8.37 10.92
CA SER A 287 -13.78 8.69 11.33
C SER A 287 -14.32 9.91 10.57
N ASN A 288 -13.51 10.96 10.44
CA ASN A 288 -13.87 12.14 9.64
C ASN A 288 -14.15 11.77 8.17
N ILE A 289 -13.25 11.01 7.53
CA ILE A 289 -13.45 10.55 6.14
C ILE A 289 -14.69 9.66 6.01
N CYS A 290 -14.95 8.76 6.98
CA CYS A 290 -16.16 7.96 6.99
C CYS A 290 -17.43 8.82 7.01
N ASN A 291 -17.45 9.87 7.83
CA ASN A 291 -18.58 10.80 7.89
C ASN A 291 -18.78 11.52 6.56
N ILE A 292 -17.72 11.99 5.91
CA ILE A 292 -17.78 12.65 4.60
C ILE A 292 -18.36 11.69 3.54
N LEU A 293 -17.87 10.44 3.51
CA LEU A 293 -18.27 9.44 2.52
C LEU A 293 -19.68 8.88 2.76
N LYS A 294 -20.13 8.74 4.01
CA LYS A 294 -21.50 8.27 4.32
C LYS A 294 -22.56 9.32 3.99
N ASN A 295 -22.25 10.61 4.15
CA ASN A 295 -23.21 11.70 3.99
C ASN A 295 -23.39 12.15 2.52
N LYS A 296 -22.56 11.68 1.60
CA LYS A 296 -22.59 12.11 0.18
C LYS A 296 -22.60 10.90 -0.74
N LYS A 297 -23.44 10.95 -1.79
CA LYS A 297 -23.35 9.96 -2.87
C LYS A 297 -21.99 10.09 -3.55
N ASN A 298 -21.22 9.01 -3.56
CA ASN A 298 -19.87 9.00 -4.09
C ASN A 298 -19.52 7.65 -4.74
N LYS A 299 -18.37 7.62 -5.43
CA LYS A 299 -17.82 6.42 -6.08
C LYS A 299 -16.44 6.06 -5.53
N ILE A 300 -16.12 6.54 -4.33
CA ILE A 300 -14.82 6.38 -3.69
C ILE A 300 -14.85 5.10 -2.85
N THR A 301 -13.84 4.27 -3.03
CA THR A 301 -13.56 3.12 -2.15
C THR A 301 -12.39 3.52 -1.25
N PHE A 302 -12.50 3.30 0.05
CA PHE A 302 -11.52 3.79 1.02
C PHE A 302 -11.03 2.66 1.91
N ILE A 303 -9.72 2.43 1.89
CA ILE A 303 -9.04 1.57 2.86
C ILE A 303 -8.16 2.46 3.74
N SER A 304 -8.30 2.35 5.04
CA SER A 304 -7.31 2.89 5.98
C SER A 304 -6.53 1.75 6.63
N ILE A 305 -5.25 1.97 6.87
CA ILE A 305 -4.37 1.04 7.57
C ILE A 305 -3.76 1.81 8.73
N ASP A 306 -3.72 1.17 9.89
CA ASP A 306 -3.07 1.74 11.05
C ASP A 306 -2.48 0.65 11.95
N TYR A 307 -1.46 1.03 12.73
CA TYR A 307 -0.85 0.12 13.68
C TYR A 307 -1.52 0.14 15.06
N GLU A 308 -2.25 1.20 15.37
CA GLU A 308 -2.99 1.37 16.62
C GLU A 308 -4.33 0.61 16.52
N CYS A 309 -4.55 -0.31 17.46
CA CYS A 309 -5.85 -0.96 17.60
C CYS A 309 -6.75 -0.06 18.43
N SER A 310 -7.84 0.42 17.85
CA SER A 310 -8.79 1.25 18.58
C SER A 310 -9.67 0.40 19.49
N GLU A 311 -10.08 0.94 20.65
CA GLU A 311 -11.08 0.28 21.52
C GLU A 311 -12.42 0.03 20.77
N ASN A 312 -12.68 0.84 19.75
CA ASN A 312 -13.86 0.76 18.88
C ASN A 312 -13.80 -0.36 17.84
N SER A 313 -12.69 -1.09 17.72
CA SER A 313 -12.50 -2.19 16.76
C SER A 313 -13.58 -3.27 16.83
N LYS A 314 -14.24 -3.45 17.97
CA LYS A 314 -15.36 -4.40 18.14
C LYS A 314 -16.73 -3.84 17.78
N ALA A 315 -16.88 -2.51 17.74
CA ALA A 315 -18.17 -1.84 17.55
C ALA A 315 -18.39 -1.39 16.10
N ASP A 316 -17.32 -1.10 15.35
CA ASP A 316 -17.42 -0.71 13.95
C ASP A 316 -17.14 -1.89 13.02
N GLU A 317 -18.18 -2.33 12.30
CA GLU A 317 -18.12 -3.44 11.33
C GLU A 317 -17.15 -3.20 10.16
N ASN A 318 -16.74 -1.94 9.93
CA ASN A 318 -15.76 -1.61 8.91
C ASN A 318 -14.31 -1.83 9.37
N ILE A 319 -14.08 -2.07 10.66
CA ILE A 319 -12.76 -2.30 11.25
C ILE A 319 -12.46 -3.79 11.29
N VAL A 320 -11.30 -4.15 10.74
CA VAL A 320 -10.83 -5.53 10.60
C VAL A 320 -9.50 -5.64 11.34
N PRO A 321 -9.45 -6.41 12.44
CA PRO A 321 -8.18 -6.67 13.10
C PRO A 321 -7.32 -7.56 12.21
N PHE A 322 -6.09 -7.14 11.96
CA PHE A 322 -5.08 -7.91 11.28
C PHE A 322 -4.61 -9.03 12.21
N PRO A 323 -4.67 -10.30 11.78
CA PRO A 323 -4.28 -11.42 12.62
C PRO A 323 -2.77 -11.39 12.90
N ILE A 324 -2.36 -12.02 13.99
CA ILE A 324 -0.95 -12.35 14.19
C ILE A 324 -0.56 -13.31 13.06
N VAL A 325 0.60 -13.09 12.44
CA VAL A 325 1.09 -13.97 11.38
C VAL A 325 1.56 -15.27 12.03
N ASP A 326 1.03 -16.39 11.53
CA ASP A 326 1.36 -17.70 12.04
C ASP A 326 2.84 -18.06 11.79
N ASP A 327 3.43 -18.83 12.70
CA ASP A 327 4.86 -19.17 12.68
C ASP A 327 5.28 -19.93 11.40
N ASP A 328 4.38 -20.72 10.80
CA ASP A 328 4.63 -21.38 9.52
C ASP A 328 4.92 -20.38 8.39
N VAL A 329 4.14 -19.29 8.33
CA VAL A 329 4.35 -18.21 7.36
C VAL A 329 5.68 -17.50 7.64
N ILE A 330 6.02 -17.24 8.90
CA ILE A 330 7.31 -16.63 9.27
C ILE A 330 8.48 -17.51 8.82
N ARG A 331 8.41 -18.83 9.04
CA ARG A 331 9.44 -19.78 8.55
C ARG A 331 9.60 -19.70 7.05
N ASP A 332 8.50 -19.64 6.32
CA ASP A 332 8.53 -19.60 4.85
C ASP A 332 9.02 -18.26 4.31
N ILE A 333 8.77 -17.16 5.02
CA ILE A 333 9.38 -15.85 4.74
C ILE A 333 10.91 -15.95 4.90
N LEU A 334 11.38 -16.47 6.04
CA LEU A 334 12.82 -16.61 6.33
C LEU A 334 13.55 -17.48 5.28
N LYS A 335 12.97 -18.63 4.90
CA LYS A 335 13.50 -19.48 3.82
C LYS A 335 13.53 -18.77 2.47
N GLY A 336 12.53 -17.91 2.22
CA GLY A 336 12.43 -17.11 0.99
C GLY A 336 13.50 -16.04 0.88
N ILE A 337 13.85 -15.40 2.00
CA ILE A 337 14.88 -14.36 2.07
C ILE A 337 16.28 -15.00 1.99
N HIS A 338 16.53 -16.05 2.78
CA HIS A 338 17.84 -16.73 2.82
C HIS A 338 17.68 -18.23 2.58
N LYS A 339 18.08 -18.68 1.39
CA LYS A 339 17.96 -20.08 0.97
C LYS A 339 18.83 -21.06 1.78
N GLU A 340 19.88 -20.57 2.44
CA GLU A 340 20.91 -21.38 3.11
C GLU A 340 20.89 -21.28 4.64
N LEU A 341 19.88 -20.63 5.24
CA LEU A 341 19.80 -20.55 6.71
C LEU A 341 19.63 -21.95 7.34
N PRO A 342 20.42 -22.30 8.38
CA PRO A 342 20.24 -23.54 9.12
C PRO A 342 18.84 -23.63 9.75
N LYS A 343 18.26 -24.83 9.80
CA LYS A 343 16.91 -25.06 10.36
C LYS A 343 16.78 -24.56 11.80
N GLU A 344 17.79 -24.78 12.62
CA GLU A 344 17.83 -24.32 14.02
C GLU A 344 17.75 -22.78 14.11
N LYS A 345 18.47 -22.07 13.24
CA LYS A 345 18.41 -20.61 13.15
C LYS A 345 17.03 -20.13 12.66
N ILE A 346 16.39 -20.84 11.73
CA ILE A 346 15.02 -20.52 11.29
C ILE A 346 14.02 -20.65 12.44
N GLU A 347 14.07 -21.73 13.21
CA GLU A 347 13.17 -21.93 14.36
C GLU A 347 13.42 -20.89 15.45
N PHE A 348 14.69 -20.60 15.76
CA PHE A 348 15.06 -19.54 16.68
C PHE A 348 14.50 -18.18 16.24
N LEU A 349 14.79 -17.76 15.00
CA LEU A 349 14.30 -16.50 14.43
C LEU A 349 12.76 -16.43 14.41
N THR A 350 12.09 -17.52 14.06
CA THR A 350 10.62 -17.60 14.06
C THR A 350 10.04 -17.32 15.45
N ASN A 351 10.54 -18.02 16.47
CA ASN A 351 10.07 -17.87 17.85
C ASN A 351 10.28 -16.43 18.36
N ILE A 352 11.47 -15.87 18.14
CA ILE A 352 11.78 -14.53 18.65
C ILE A 352 10.95 -13.47 17.91
N SER A 353 10.76 -13.59 16.59
CA SER A 353 9.95 -12.66 15.80
C SER A 353 8.48 -12.62 16.23
N SER A 354 7.96 -13.68 16.87
CA SER A 354 6.62 -13.71 17.47
C SER A 354 5.51 -13.23 16.50
N GLY A 355 5.51 -13.78 15.28
CA GLY A 355 4.53 -13.42 14.25
C GLY A 355 4.72 -12.05 13.60
N ASN A 356 5.91 -11.45 13.69
CA ASN A 356 6.27 -10.17 13.05
C ASN A 356 7.26 -10.37 11.87
N PRO A 357 6.78 -10.40 10.61
CA PRO A 357 7.63 -10.56 9.43
C PRO A 357 8.77 -9.54 9.32
N LYS A 358 8.51 -8.27 9.66
CA LYS A 358 9.52 -7.21 9.60
C LYS A 358 10.67 -7.51 10.56
N MET A 359 10.38 -8.06 11.73
CA MET A 359 11.42 -8.49 12.67
C MET A 359 12.16 -9.72 12.19
N ALA A 360 11.46 -10.68 11.56
CA ALA A 360 12.10 -11.86 11.00
C ALA A 360 13.14 -11.47 9.93
N GLU A 361 12.77 -10.58 9.01
CA GLU A 361 13.66 -10.03 7.97
C GLU A 361 14.83 -9.24 8.58
N LEU A 362 14.57 -8.30 9.49
CA LEU A 362 15.62 -7.49 10.09
C LEU A 362 16.65 -8.31 10.89
N LEU A 363 16.20 -9.40 11.53
CA LEU A 363 17.08 -10.28 12.29
C LEU A 363 17.76 -11.30 11.40
N SER A 364 17.23 -11.64 10.23
CA SER A 364 17.90 -12.59 9.34
C SER A 364 19.11 -11.98 8.64
N ASP A 365 19.10 -10.67 8.41
CA ASP A 365 20.19 -9.92 7.76
C ASP A 365 21.43 -9.69 8.65
N SER A 366 21.34 -9.92 9.97
CA SER A 366 22.52 -9.80 10.84
C SER A 366 23.41 -11.05 10.75
N SER A 367 24.61 -10.85 10.18
CA SER A 367 25.66 -11.88 10.02
C SER A 367 26.11 -12.50 11.34
N ASP A 368 26.01 -11.74 12.43
CA ASP A 368 26.65 -12.04 13.71
C ASP A 368 25.69 -12.61 14.77
N LEU A 369 24.53 -13.12 14.36
CA LEU A 369 23.66 -13.84 15.29
C LEU A 369 24.28 -15.20 15.63
N ASP A 370 25.25 -15.17 16.53
CA ASP A 370 25.36 -16.18 17.57
C ASP A 370 23.96 -16.33 18.22
N PHE A 371 23.63 -17.55 18.61
CA PHE A 371 22.35 -17.92 19.22
C PHE A 371 22.00 -17.11 20.50
N SER A 372 22.87 -16.19 20.94
CA SER A 372 22.72 -15.24 22.05
C SER A 372 21.95 -13.94 21.72
N GLY A 373 21.53 -13.72 20.48
CA GLY A 373 20.42 -12.85 20.06
C GLY A 373 20.37 -11.41 20.61
N ILE A 374 20.62 -10.42 19.74
CA ILE A 374 20.42 -9.01 20.09
C ILE A 374 19.77 -8.29 18.90
N ILE A 375 18.68 -7.54 19.15
CA ILE A 375 18.24 -6.47 18.24
C ILE A 375 19.36 -5.43 18.20
N PRO A 376 19.96 -5.11 17.03
CA PRO A 376 20.89 -3.98 16.90
C PRO A 376 20.31 -2.71 17.57
N LYS A 377 21.12 -1.98 18.34
CA LYS A 377 20.67 -0.79 19.09
C LYS A 377 19.85 0.16 18.21
N ASP A 378 20.28 0.34 16.96
CA ASP A 378 19.62 1.20 15.97
C ASP A 378 18.18 0.77 15.62
N ILE A 379 17.87 -0.52 15.63
CA ILE A 379 16.51 -1.04 15.39
C ILE A 379 15.65 -0.83 16.64
N SER A 380 16.21 -1.08 17.83
CA SER A 380 15.55 -0.78 19.11
C SER A 380 15.23 0.71 19.24
N ASP A 381 16.17 1.58 18.88
CA ASP A 381 16.04 3.03 18.92
C ASP A 381 14.95 3.51 17.95
N LYS A 382 14.86 2.92 16.74
CA LYS A 382 13.78 3.19 15.79
C LYS A 382 12.40 2.74 16.31
N MET A 383 12.33 1.60 16.99
CA MET A 383 11.08 1.10 17.58
C MET A 383 10.58 2.02 18.70
N GLN A 384 11.49 2.50 19.56
CA GLN A 384 11.17 3.39 20.67
C GLN A 384 10.81 4.81 20.21
N LYS A 385 11.46 5.32 19.15
CA LYS A 385 11.26 6.67 18.64
C LYS A 385 9.89 6.88 17.96
N GLY A 386 9.37 5.86 17.27
CA GLY A 386 8.15 6.00 16.47
C GLY A 386 8.24 7.17 15.48
N ARG A 387 7.27 8.11 15.55
CA ARG A 387 7.26 9.36 14.74
C ARG A 387 7.94 10.56 15.43
N GLY A 388 8.33 10.43 16.70
CA GLY A 388 8.84 11.51 17.56
C GLY A 388 10.34 11.42 17.81
N GLU A 389 10.79 11.81 19.01
CA GLU A 389 12.15 11.55 19.53
C GLU A 389 12.13 10.43 20.58
N ILE A 390 13.29 9.87 20.90
CA ILE A 390 13.39 8.83 21.95
C ILE A 390 13.18 9.51 23.30
N ASN A 391 12.09 9.15 23.98
CA ASN A 391 11.85 9.57 25.35
C ASN A 391 12.68 8.68 26.30
N GLN A 392 13.59 9.28 27.08
CA GLN A 392 14.46 8.56 28.00
C GLN A 392 13.66 7.89 29.14
N THR A 393 12.58 8.51 29.60
CA THR A 393 11.67 7.94 30.59
C THR A 393 10.96 6.70 30.04
N PHE A 394 10.55 6.72 28.76
CA PHE A 394 10.02 5.51 28.10
C PHE A 394 11.03 4.38 28.09
N THR A 395 12.29 4.70 27.77
CA THR A 395 13.36 3.71 27.73
C THR A 395 13.55 3.05 29.10
N LYS A 396 13.52 3.84 30.18
CA LYS A 396 13.61 3.33 31.56
C LYS A 396 12.44 2.41 31.90
N ILE A 397 11.21 2.84 31.60
CA ILE A 397 10.00 2.06 31.87
C ILE A 397 10.01 0.74 31.08
N LEU A 398 10.31 0.79 29.78
CA LEU A 398 10.39 -0.41 28.93
C LEU A 398 11.45 -1.41 29.40
N ARG A 399 12.61 -0.92 29.87
CA ARG A 399 13.66 -1.77 30.47
C ARG A 399 13.15 -2.58 31.64
N VAL A 400 12.45 -1.92 32.56
CA VAL A 400 11.95 -2.56 33.78
C VAL A 400 10.74 -3.44 33.49
N LEU A 401 9.78 -2.97 32.69
CA LEU A 401 8.61 -3.77 32.29
C LEU A 401 9.02 -5.08 31.61
N SER A 402 10.07 -5.04 30.79
CA SER A 402 10.53 -6.22 30.04
C SER A 402 11.08 -7.34 30.93
N LEU A 403 11.45 -7.04 32.18
CA LEU A 403 11.88 -8.05 33.16
C LEU A 403 10.75 -9.01 33.52
N PHE A 404 9.49 -8.58 33.36
CA PHE A 404 8.32 -9.35 33.78
C PHE A 404 7.61 -9.91 32.55
N TYR A 405 7.10 -11.15 32.67
CA TYR A 405 6.35 -11.80 31.59
C TYR A 405 5.07 -11.01 31.28
N THR A 406 4.35 -10.64 32.33
CA THR A 406 3.23 -9.72 32.32
C THR A 406 3.24 -8.93 33.62
N ILE A 407 2.69 -7.72 33.61
CA ILE A 407 2.29 -6.99 34.82
C ILE A 407 0.78 -6.80 34.84
N GLU A 408 0.21 -6.72 36.02
CA GLU A 408 -1.21 -6.41 36.23
C GLU A 408 -1.36 -4.92 36.55
N TYR A 409 -2.18 -4.25 35.78
CA TYR A 409 -2.59 -2.88 36.03
C TYR A 409 -3.97 -2.67 35.40
N ASP A 410 -4.93 -2.35 36.25
CA ASP A 410 -6.15 -1.69 35.83
C ASP A 410 -6.19 -0.33 36.53
N LYS A 411 -6.98 0.62 36.02
CA LYS A 411 -7.04 1.99 36.56
C LYS A 411 -7.43 2.06 38.05
N THR A 412 -7.71 0.92 38.69
CA THR A 412 -8.09 0.77 40.10
C THR A 412 -7.00 0.11 40.96
N ASP A 413 -6.00 -0.57 40.39
CA ASP A 413 -4.85 -1.14 41.10
C ASP A 413 -3.52 -0.79 40.41
N GLU A 414 -2.78 0.12 41.04
CA GLU A 414 -1.47 0.61 40.58
C GLU A 414 -0.28 -0.07 41.28
N LYS A 415 -0.50 -1.10 42.12
CA LYS A 415 0.58 -1.67 42.95
C LYS A 415 1.80 -2.12 42.15
N GLN A 416 1.59 -2.91 41.09
CA GLN A 416 2.70 -3.41 40.28
C GLN A 416 3.34 -2.27 39.46
N LEU A 417 2.54 -1.32 38.98
CA LEU A 417 3.07 -0.14 38.28
C LEU A 417 3.95 0.73 39.20
N ASN A 418 3.57 0.87 40.48
CA ASN A 418 4.37 1.53 41.50
C ASN A 418 5.67 0.77 41.83
N GLU A 419 5.67 -0.57 41.75
CA GLU A 419 6.91 -1.35 41.82
C GLU A 419 7.81 -1.09 40.60
N ILE A 420 7.24 -1.00 39.39
CA ILE A 420 7.98 -0.62 38.18
C ILE A 420 8.61 0.77 38.33
N ALA A 421 7.85 1.77 38.81
CA ALA A 421 8.34 3.13 39.02
C ALA A 421 9.56 3.17 39.96
N LYS A 422 9.49 2.44 41.08
CA LYS A 422 10.60 2.31 42.05
C LYS A 422 11.85 1.70 41.41
N ILE A 423 11.70 0.67 40.58
CA ILE A 423 12.83 0.01 39.93
C ILE A 423 13.42 0.87 38.81
N ALA A 424 12.57 1.63 38.11
CA ALA A 424 12.97 2.52 37.03
C ALA A 424 13.60 3.84 37.53
N ASP A 425 13.57 4.08 38.85
CA ASP A 425 14.05 5.30 39.50
C ASP A 425 13.38 6.55 38.90
N ILE A 426 12.05 6.53 38.90
CA ILE A 426 11.15 7.63 38.48
C ILE A 426 9.96 7.73 39.45
N THR A 427 9.23 8.84 39.41
CA THR A 427 8.07 9.02 40.29
C THR A 427 6.89 8.15 39.84
N PRO A 428 5.98 7.74 40.75
CA PRO A 428 4.73 7.06 40.40
C PRO A 428 3.92 7.78 39.33
N ASP A 429 3.74 9.10 39.47
CA ASP A 429 2.96 9.92 38.52
C ASP A 429 3.61 9.94 37.13
N GLU A 430 4.94 10.12 37.07
CA GLU A 430 5.68 10.08 35.80
C GLU A 430 5.60 8.69 35.17
N CYS A 431 5.69 7.63 35.97
CA CYS A 431 5.54 6.26 35.49
C CYS A 431 4.14 6.01 34.92
N LEU A 432 3.09 6.46 35.62
CA LEU A 432 1.70 6.33 35.20
C LEU A 432 1.43 7.07 33.89
N GLU A 433 1.85 8.33 33.78
CA GLU A 433 1.69 9.15 32.58
C GLU A 433 2.37 8.50 31.37
N ASN A 434 3.65 8.17 31.50
CA ASN A 434 4.43 7.58 30.42
C ASN A 434 4.00 6.14 30.08
N PHE A 435 3.53 5.36 31.07
CA PHE A 435 2.99 4.03 30.84
C PHE A 435 1.68 4.09 30.05
N ASN A 436 0.76 5.00 30.43
CA ASN A 436 -0.48 5.20 29.69
C ASN A 436 -0.17 5.69 28.26
N GLU A 437 0.79 6.60 28.07
CA GLU A 437 1.20 7.04 26.73
C GLU A 437 1.80 5.90 25.89
N LEU A 438 2.64 5.03 26.49
CA LEU A 438 3.18 3.83 25.82
C LEU A 438 2.09 2.81 25.49
N LYS A 439 1.09 2.68 26.37
CA LYS A 439 -0.08 1.81 26.19
C LYS A 439 -0.96 2.31 25.06
N ASP A 440 -1.29 3.59 25.04
CA ASP A 440 -2.15 4.23 24.03
C ASP A 440 -1.51 4.19 22.64
N LYS A 441 -0.18 4.28 22.57
CA LYS A 441 0.57 4.12 21.30
C LYS A 441 0.56 2.68 20.77
N HIS A 442 0.14 1.67 21.53
CA HIS A 442 -0.03 0.25 21.15
C HIS A 442 1.13 -0.45 20.39
N LEU A 443 2.30 0.18 20.30
CA LEU A 443 3.43 -0.31 19.52
C LEU A 443 4.33 -1.27 20.30
N LEU A 444 4.52 -0.97 21.59
CA LEU A 444 5.54 -1.61 22.43
C LEU A 444 4.96 -2.30 23.67
N ILE A 445 3.68 -2.06 24.01
CA ILE A 445 2.99 -2.69 25.13
C ILE A 445 1.69 -3.33 24.62
N GLN A 446 1.58 -4.65 24.77
CA GLN A 446 0.33 -5.37 24.57
C GLN A 446 -0.49 -5.33 25.85
N SER A 447 -1.78 -5.04 25.75
CA SER A 447 -2.72 -5.00 26.89
C SER A 447 -3.88 -5.99 26.68
N ARG A 448 -4.10 -6.92 27.61
CA ARG A 448 -5.21 -7.89 27.58
C ARG A 448 -5.74 -8.15 28.98
N TYR A 449 -7.03 -7.87 29.22
CA TYR A 449 -7.71 -8.17 30.49
C TYR A 449 -6.99 -7.65 31.74
N GLY A 450 -6.43 -6.43 31.69
CA GLY A 450 -5.65 -5.86 32.80
C GLY A 450 -4.19 -6.32 32.88
N TYR A 451 -3.76 -7.23 32.00
CA TYR A 451 -2.36 -7.68 31.90
C TYR A 451 -1.62 -6.97 30.77
N HIS A 452 -0.38 -6.59 31.04
CA HIS A 452 0.45 -5.79 30.15
C HIS A 452 1.84 -6.43 29.94
N SER A 453 2.34 -6.46 28.71
CA SER A 453 3.66 -7.01 28.38
C SER A 453 4.33 -6.27 27.23
N VAL A 454 5.66 -6.20 27.23
CA VAL A 454 6.42 -5.57 26.14
C VAL A 454 6.43 -6.43 24.88
N ILE A 455 6.15 -5.82 23.73
CA ILE A 455 6.15 -6.47 22.41
C ILE A 455 6.94 -5.64 21.38
N PRO A 456 7.50 -6.26 20.32
CA PRO A 456 7.68 -7.72 20.17
C PRO A 456 8.66 -8.28 21.20
N LYS A 457 8.63 -9.59 21.49
CA LYS A 457 9.48 -10.21 22.53
C LYS A 457 10.97 -9.92 22.36
N VAL A 458 11.45 -9.81 21.12
CA VAL A 458 12.85 -9.46 20.85
C VAL A 458 13.22 -8.09 21.43
N LEU A 459 12.29 -7.14 21.44
CA LEU A 459 12.50 -5.84 22.08
C LEU A 459 12.59 -6.03 23.59
N ALA A 460 11.68 -6.81 24.18
CA ALA A 460 11.71 -7.12 25.59
C ALA A 460 13.06 -7.73 25.98
N TYR A 461 13.58 -8.68 25.21
CA TYR A 461 14.87 -9.32 25.48
C TYR A 461 16.04 -8.32 25.37
N ARG A 462 16.03 -7.46 24.36
CA ARG A 462 17.02 -6.38 24.22
C ARG A 462 16.99 -5.43 25.43
N MET A 463 15.80 -5.09 25.89
CA MET A 463 15.56 -4.22 27.05
C MET A 463 16.04 -4.86 28.35
N ILE A 464 15.83 -6.17 28.53
CA ILE A 464 16.36 -6.96 29.64
C ILE A 464 17.89 -6.91 29.64
N LEU A 465 18.53 -7.18 28.50
CA LEU A 465 20.00 -7.14 28.39
C LEU A 465 20.56 -5.75 28.70
N ASP A 466 19.93 -4.70 28.19
CA ASP A 466 20.30 -3.32 28.53
C ASP A 466 20.17 -3.05 30.01
N TRP A 467 19.10 -3.53 30.65
CA TRP A 467 18.92 -3.39 32.08
C TRP A 467 20.01 -4.15 32.86
N PHE A 468 20.30 -5.39 32.48
CA PHE A 468 21.35 -6.20 33.13
C PHE A 468 22.75 -5.61 32.97
N LYS A 469 23.09 -5.05 31.79
CA LYS A 469 24.39 -4.40 31.54
C LYS A 469 24.58 -3.12 32.34
N ASN A 470 23.51 -2.37 32.56
CA ASN A 470 23.57 -1.06 33.23
C ASN A 470 23.20 -1.10 34.72
N THR A 471 22.88 -2.27 35.28
CA THR A 471 22.46 -2.42 36.69
C THR A 471 23.47 -3.23 37.50
N THR A 472 23.87 -2.72 38.66
CA THR A 472 24.84 -3.38 39.54
C THR A 472 24.28 -4.67 40.16
N THR A 473 25.14 -5.62 40.48
CA THR A 473 24.76 -6.88 41.17
C THR A 473 24.08 -6.64 42.51
N LYS A 474 24.45 -5.56 43.23
CA LYS A 474 23.81 -5.17 44.48
C LYS A 474 22.36 -4.75 44.24
N THR A 475 22.14 -3.84 43.30
CA THR A 475 20.80 -3.35 42.93
C THR A 475 19.91 -4.48 42.43
N LYS A 476 20.44 -5.41 41.62
CA LYS A 476 19.70 -6.62 41.17
C LYS A 476 19.18 -7.44 42.35
N LYS A 477 20.03 -7.70 43.36
CA LYS A 477 19.65 -8.46 44.55
C LYS A 477 18.62 -7.72 45.40
N GLU A 478 18.79 -6.42 45.59
CA GLU A 478 17.84 -5.59 46.35
C GLU A 478 16.46 -5.58 45.71
N ILE A 479 16.39 -5.48 44.38
CA ILE A 479 15.13 -5.54 43.63
C ILE A 479 14.47 -6.90 43.83
N LEU A 480 15.18 -8.00 43.60
CA LEU A 480 14.64 -9.36 43.77
C LEU A 480 14.04 -9.61 45.17
N LEU A 481 14.65 -9.06 46.22
CA LEU A 481 14.18 -9.21 47.60
C LEU A 481 12.90 -8.41 47.86
N ASN A 482 12.77 -7.23 47.26
CA ASN A 482 11.70 -6.28 47.55
C ASN A 482 10.47 -6.40 46.62
N LEU A 483 10.52 -7.26 45.60
CA LEU A 483 9.38 -7.53 44.72
C LEU A 483 8.25 -8.26 45.47
N SER A 484 7.00 -7.94 45.11
CA SER A 484 5.83 -8.73 45.51
C SER A 484 5.89 -10.16 44.94
N ASP A 485 5.17 -11.09 45.57
CA ASP A 485 5.19 -12.50 45.15
C ASP A 485 4.67 -12.69 43.72
N SER A 486 3.64 -11.93 43.32
CA SER A 486 3.12 -11.90 41.95
C SER A 486 4.18 -11.45 40.93
N MET A 487 4.93 -10.39 41.27
CA MET A 487 6.01 -9.89 40.40
C MET A 487 7.18 -10.87 40.31
N LYS A 488 7.53 -11.54 41.42
CA LYS A 488 8.55 -12.61 41.42
C LYS A 488 8.14 -13.77 40.51
N GLU A 489 6.89 -14.20 40.55
CA GLU A 489 6.39 -15.26 39.67
C GLU A 489 6.48 -14.86 38.20
N ASN A 490 6.09 -13.62 37.86
CA ASN A 490 6.18 -13.10 36.50
C ASN A 490 7.62 -12.94 36.00
N LEU A 491 8.54 -12.56 36.88
CA LEU A 491 9.98 -12.51 36.60
C LEU A 491 10.54 -13.91 36.32
N LEU A 492 10.20 -14.91 37.15
CA LEU A 492 10.63 -16.29 36.94
C LEU A 492 10.06 -16.89 35.65
N LYS A 493 8.80 -16.58 35.31
CA LYS A 493 8.19 -16.94 34.01
C LYS A 493 8.96 -16.32 32.85
N GLN A 494 9.37 -15.06 32.97
CA GLN A 494 10.16 -14.39 31.95
C GLN A 494 11.54 -15.03 31.79
N ILE A 495 12.24 -15.30 32.89
CA ILE A 495 13.55 -15.97 32.90
C ILE A 495 13.46 -17.39 32.30
N LYS A 496 12.41 -18.15 32.63
CA LYS A 496 12.18 -19.47 32.03
C LYS A 496 12.05 -19.40 30.50
N ASN A 497 11.44 -18.35 29.97
CA ASN A 497 11.35 -18.12 28.52
C ASN A 497 12.66 -17.61 27.91
N LEU A 498 13.59 -17.13 28.75
CA LEU A 498 14.94 -16.70 28.38
C LEU A 498 15.97 -17.83 28.45
N ASN A 499 15.61 -19.07 28.82
CA ASN A 499 16.54 -20.22 28.96
C ASN A 499 17.36 -20.56 27.70
N ASN A 500 17.12 -19.91 26.57
CA ASN A 500 17.94 -20.00 25.36
C ASN A 500 19.02 -18.90 25.25
N TYR A 501 19.16 -18.01 26.25
CA TYR A 501 20.06 -16.86 26.26
C TYR A 501 21.04 -16.95 27.43
N PRO A 502 22.22 -17.58 27.26
CA PRO A 502 23.15 -17.89 28.35
C PRO A 502 23.78 -16.65 29.04
N GLU A 503 23.54 -15.44 28.55
CA GLU A 503 24.01 -14.18 29.15
C GLU A 503 23.09 -13.62 30.26
N ILE A 504 21.85 -14.12 30.39
CA ILE A 504 20.83 -13.70 31.39
C ILE A 504 20.60 -14.83 32.38
#